data_AF-A0A455XAH6-F1
#
_entry.id   AF-A0A455XAH6-F1
#
_cell.length_a   1.000
_cell.length_b   1.000
_cell.length_c   1.000
_cell.angle_alpha   90.00
_cell.angle_beta   90.00
_cell.angle_gamma   90.00
#
_symmetry.space_group_name_H-M   'P 1'
#
loop_
_entity.id
_entity.type
_entity.pdbx_description
1 polymer ?
#
loop_
_entity_poly.entity_id
_entity_poly.type
_entity_poly.pdbx_seq_one_letter_code
_entity_poly.pdbx_strand_id
1 'polypeptide(L)'
;MVSGYVNVGAGHLHQAVVIPSTASSYKVLSSDAYTKHGFSAHGIAIDEVHALPNRELWDVLTTSTGARRQPLTVAITTAGYDRHSLCYELYGYAVKVQDGIIKDEAFLPVIYEAKAEDDWTSPATWYKAHPSLGVSVKEDYFAAECAKAQQLPDYENTFKRLLLNIWAEQNTRWLPMETWDQCSEELPDLTGHICYAGLDLATTTDIAAFVLAFPIENTVHLLPFFFVPQEGIKWRSERDRVLG
;
A
#
# COMPACT_ATOMS: atom_id res chain seq x y z
N MET A 1 -48.14 -1.19 -22.87
CA MET A 1 -47.22 -1.68 -23.92
C MET A 1 -46.60 -0.48 -24.62
N VAL A 2 -45.39 -0.09 -24.21
CA VAL A 2 -44.56 0.86 -24.95
C VAL A 2 -43.29 0.11 -25.31
N SER A 3 -43.15 -0.17 -26.60
CA SER A 3 -42.03 -0.88 -27.20
C SER A 3 -40.80 0.02 -27.14
N GLY A 4 -39.83 -0.32 -26.29
CA GLY A 4 -38.50 0.27 -26.31
C GLY A 4 -37.60 -0.59 -27.18
N TYR A 5 -37.25 -0.10 -28.38
CA TYR A 5 -36.26 -0.75 -29.23
C TYR A 5 -34.91 -0.79 -28.52
N VAL A 6 -34.42 -1.98 -28.18
CA VAL A 6 -32.99 -2.20 -27.91
C VAL A 6 -32.31 -2.35 -29.27
N ASN A 7 -31.65 -1.29 -29.74
CA ASN A 7 -30.84 -1.37 -30.94
C ASN A 7 -29.49 -2.00 -30.59
N VAL A 8 -29.39 -3.33 -30.70
CA VAL A 8 -28.12 -4.07 -30.61
C VAL A 8 -27.49 -4.10 -31.99
N GLY A 9 -26.87 -2.98 -32.38
CA GLY A 9 -26.07 -2.88 -33.60
C GLY A 9 -24.63 -3.32 -33.32
N ALA A 10 -24.13 -4.27 -34.10
CA ALA A 10 -22.77 -4.79 -34.00
C ALA A 10 -21.72 -3.71 -34.33
N GLY A 11 -20.75 -3.55 -33.43
CA GLY A 11 -19.53 -2.77 -33.64
C GLY A 11 -19.55 -1.40 -32.96
N HIS A 12 -18.71 -1.25 -31.93
CA HIS A 12 -18.51 -0.12 -31.00
C HIS A 12 -19.28 -0.27 -29.67
N LEU A 13 -18.52 -0.57 -28.61
CA LEU A 13 -18.98 -0.58 -27.21
C LEU A 13 -19.62 0.78 -26.89
N HIS A 14 -20.94 0.83 -26.74
CA HIS A 14 -21.64 2.03 -26.28
C HIS A 14 -21.35 2.24 -24.78
N GLN A 15 -20.38 3.10 -24.45
CA GLN A 15 -19.92 3.41 -23.08
C GLN A 15 -20.89 4.32 -22.29
N ALA A 16 -22.18 4.31 -22.60
CA ALA A 16 -23.14 5.18 -21.93
C ALA A 16 -24.57 4.60 -21.91
N VAL A 17 -25.26 4.82 -20.79
CA VAL A 17 -26.71 4.67 -20.67
C VAL A 17 -27.32 6.07 -20.69
N VAL A 18 -28.33 6.31 -21.54
CA VAL A 18 -29.00 7.61 -21.67
C VAL A 18 -30.50 7.42 -21.46
N ILE A 19 -31.10 8.31 -20.69
CA ILE A 19 -32.55 8.39 -20.47
C ILE A 19 -33.03 9.71 -21.10
N PRO A 20 -33.54 9.68 -22.34
CA PRO A 20 -33.89 10.91 -23.07
C PRO A 20 -34.96 11.76 -22.38
N SER A 21 -35.94 11.12 -21.74
CA SER A 21 -37.06 11.79 -21.07
C SER A 21 -36.63 12.71 -19.93
N THR A 22 -35.47 12.42 -19.31
CA THR A 22 -34.90 13.22 -18.21
C THR A 22 -33.57 13.84 -18.61
N ALA A 23 -33.18 13.75 -19.89
CA ALA A 23 -31.86 14.13 -20.40
C ALA A 23 -30.68 13.62 -19.53
N SER A 24 -30.87 12.47 -18.86
CA SER A 24 -29.90 11.92 -17.92
C SER A 24 -28.98 10.93 -18.63
N SER A 25 -27.73 10.85 -18.19
CA SER A 25 -26.79 9.88 -18.73
C SER A 25 -25.81 9.36 -17.68
N TYR A 26 -25.47 8.09 -17.78
CA TYR A 26 -24.37 7.44 -17.07
C TYR A 26 -23.30 7.09 -18.11
N LYS A 27 -22.03 7.39 -17.84
CA LYS A 27 -20.92 7.16 -18.78
C LYS A 27 -19.79 6.44 -18.06
N VAL A 28 -19.26 5.41 -18.70
CA VAL A 28 -18.05 4.72 -18.22
C VAL A 28 -16.85 5.40 -18.85
N LEU A 29 -15.90 5.81 -18.02
CA LEU A 29 -14.68 6.50 -18.45
C LEU A 29 -13.48 5.63 -18.12
N SER A 30 -12.56 5.47 -19.07
CA SER A 30 -11.24 4.90 -18.78
C SER A 30 -10.28 6.00 -18.32
N SER A 31 -9.22 5.60 -17.63
CA SER A 31 -8.15 6.47 -17.14
C SER A 31 -7.44 7.24 -18.25
N ASP A 32 -7.53 6.83 -19.52
CA ASP A 32 -6.81 7.46 -20.64
C ASP A 32 -7.71 8.39 -21.49
N ALA A 33 -9.03 8.39 -21.24
CA ALA A 33 -10.01 9.06 -22.11
C ALA A 33 -10.43 10.47 -21.65
N TYR A 34 -9.81 11.03 -20.61
CA TYR A 34 -10.31 12.24 -19.91
C TYR A 34 -9.96 13.58 -20.56
N THR A 35 -9.00 13.62 -21.47
CA THR A 35 -8.46 14.88 -22.03
C THR A 35 -9.40 15.65 -22.97
N LYS A 36 -10.61 15.14 -23.27
CA LYS A 36 -11.49 15.69 -24.33
C LYS A 36 -12.91 16.10 -23.90
N HIS A 37 -13.23 16.08 -22.61
CA HIS A 37 -14.62 16.27 -22.18
C HIS A 37 -14.77 17.31 -21.07
N GLY A 38 -15.49 18.40 -21.37
CA GLY A 38 -16.05 19.31 -20.36
C GLY A 38 -17.22 18.61 -19.67
N PHE A 39 -16.94 17.89 -18.59
CA PHE A 39 -17.98 17.21 -17.83
C PHE A 39 -18.84 18.20 -17.04
N SER A 40 -20.06 17.77 -16.72
CA SER A 40 -20.92 18.46 -15.75
C SER A 40 -21.60 17.38 -14.90
N ALA A 41 -20.81 16.69 -14.09
CA ALA A 41 -21.24 15.50 -13.37
C ALA A 41 -22.10 15.87 -12.15
N HIS A 42 -23.24 15.17 -11.96
CA HIS A 42 -23.99 15.17 -10.70
C HIS A 42 -23.49 14.10 -9.74
N GLY A 43 -23.00 12.98 -10.28
CA GLY A 43 -22.52 11.84 -9.52
C GLY A 43 -21.24 11.34 -10.16
N ILE A 44 -20.24 11.05 -9.33
CA ILE A 44 -18.96 10.49 -9.73
C ILE A 44 -18.72 9.26 -8.86
N ALA A 45 -18.39 8.13 -9.47
CA ALA A 45 -17.91 6.95 -8.78
C ALA A 45 -16.54 6.60 -9.36
N ILE A 46 -15.52 6.63 -8.51
CA ILE A 46 -14.16 6.25 -8.87
C ILE A 46 -13.82 5.03 -8.06
N ASP A 47 -13.62 3.92 -8.75
CA ASP A 47 -13.17 2.67 -8.17
C ASP A 47 -11.64 2.55 -8.33
N GLU A 48 -11.02 1.83 -7.42
CA GLU A 48 -9.58 1.62 -7.34
C GLU A 48 -8.74 2.90 -7.48
N VAL A 49 -9.03 3.89 -6.63
CA VAL A 49 -8.28 5.17 -6.61
C VAL A 49 -6.77 4.96 -6.49
N HIS A 50 -6.31 3.92 -5.79
CA HIS A 50 -4.90 3.56 -5.69
C HIS A 50 -4.23 3.24 -7.04
N ALA A 51 -5.00 2.85 -8.05
CA ALA A 51 -4.51 2.51 -9.38
C ALA A 51 -4.47 3.72 -10.34
N LEU A 52 -4.94 4.89 -9.91
CA LEU A 52 -4.85 6.09 -10.72
C LEU A 52 -3.37 6.52 -10.87
N PRO A 53 -2.89 6.78 -12.10
CA PRO A 53 -1.49 7.09 -12.34
C PRO A 53 -1.10 8.49 -11.83
N ASN A 54 -2.07 9.42 -11.79
CA ASN A 54 -1.86 10.79 -11.34
C ASN A 54 -3.21 11.44 -10.98
N ARG A 55 -3.15 12.72 -10.57
CA ARG A 55 -4.32 13.49 -10.12
C ARG A 55 -5.23 14.02 -11.22
N GLU A 56 -4.82 13.96 -12.49
CA GLU A 56 -5.50 14.70 -13.55
C GLU A 56 -6.96 14.27 -13.74
N LEU A 57 -7.22 12.96 -13.79
CA LEU A 57 -8.58 12.44 -13.91
C LEU A 57 -9.45 12.86 -12.71
N TRP A 58 -8.90 12.76 -11.50
CA TRP A 58 -9.60 13.14 -10.27
C TRP A 58 -9.99 14.62 -10.29
N ASP A 59 -9.04 15.50 -10.60
CA ASP A 59 -9.27 16.94 -10.63
C ASP A 59 -10.28 17.30 -11.71
N VAL A 60 -10.16 16.75 -12.92
CA VAL A 60 -11.11 16.99 -14.03
C VAL A 60 -12.53 16.58 -13.63
N LEU A 61 -12.69 15.40 -13.03
CA LEU A 61 -14.02 14.92 -12.65
C LEU A 61 -14.59 15.73 -11.50
N THR A 62 -13.84 15.92 -10.41
CA THR A 62 -14.33 16.60 -9.21
C THR A 62 -14.65 18.08 -9.47
N THR A 63 -13.82 18.78 -10.24
CA THR A 63 -14.09 20.19 -10.63
C THR A 63 -15.29 20.34 -11.55
N SER A 64 -15.64 19.29 -12.32
CA SER A 64 -16.81 19.30 -13.20
C SER A 64 -18.15 19.40 -12.47
N THR A 65 -18.16 19.20 -11.15
CA THR A 65 -19.36 19.22 -10.33
C THR A 65 -19.81 20.63 -9.92
N GLY A 66 -18.99 21.66 -10.16
CA GLY A 66 -19.18 23.02 -9.62
C GLY A 66 -20.49 23.72 -9.98
N ALA A 67 -21.16 23.33 -11.07
CA ALA A 67 -22.47 23.88 -11.44
C ALA A 67 -23.66 23.14 -10.78
N ARG A 68 -23.42 22.04 -10.05
CA ARG A 68 -24.47 21.20 -9.46
C ARG A 68 -24.75 21.63 -8.02
N ARG A 69 -26.03 21.58 -7.63
CA ARG A 69 -26.48 21.97 -6.28
C ARG A 69 -26.14 20.93 -5.20
N GLN A 70 -26.18 19.65 -5.56
CA GLN A 70 -25.95 18.53 -4.64
C GLN A 70 -25.15 17.42 -5.36
N PRO A 71 -23.90 17.69 -5.74
CA PRO A 71 -23.07 16.65 -6.34
C PRO A 71 -22.64 15.62 -5.31
N LEU A 72 -22.41 14.39 -5.75
CA LEU A 72 -21.85 13.33 -4.93
C LEU A 72 -20.66 12.68 -5.63
N THR A 73 -19.53 12.60 -4.93
CA THR A 73 -18.36 11.82 -5.36
C THR A 73 -18.18 10.65 -4.40
N VAL A 74 -18.13 9.44 -4.94
CA VAL A 74 -17.83 8.21 -4.21
C VAL A 74 -16.48 7.70 -4.69
N ALA A 75 -15.55 7.58 -3.76
CA ALA A 75 -14.21 7.07 -3.99
C ALA A 75 -14.04 5.74 -3.24
N ILE A 76 -13.75 4.67 -3.97
CA ILE A 76 -13.58 3.32 -3.44
C ILE A 76 -12.17 2.88 -3.78
N THR A 77 -11.47 2.29 -2.81
CA THR A 77 -10.10 1.82 -3.02
C THR A 77 -9.70 0.82 -1.95
N THR A 78 -8.66 0.05 -2.26
CA THR A 78 -7.80 -0.63 -1.29
C THR A 78 -6.52 0.15 -1.04
N ALA A 79 -5.72 -0.26 -0.05
CA ALA A 79 -4.42 0.37 0.20
C ALA A 79 -3.45 0.24 -0.99
N GLY A 80 -2.80 1.35 -1.32
CA GLY A 80 -1.74 1.41 -2.33
C GLY A 80 -0.36 1.06 -1.76
N TYR A 81 0.66 1.10 -2.62
CA TYR A 81 2.07 0.97 -2.22
C TYR A 81 2.81 2.32 -2.23
N ASP A 82 2.31 3.30 -2.99
CA ASP A 82 2.93 4.61 -3.15
C ASP A 82 2.31 5.65 -2.20
N ARG A 83 3.10 6.11 -1.23
CA ARG A 83 2.70 7.15 -0.27
C ARG A 83 2.78 8.57 -0.86
N HIS A 84 3.26 8.73 -2.08
CA HIS A 84 3.21 9.99 -2.83
C HIS A 84 2.01 10.04 -3.79
N SER A 85 1.19 8.99 -3.84
CA SER A 85 0.02 8.91 -4.70
C SER A 85 -1.13 9.80 -4.22
N LEU A 86 -2.01 10.17 -5.16
CA LEU A 86 -3.30 10.82 -4.85
C LEU A 86 -4.12 10.00 -3.83
N CYS A 87 -4.09 8.68 -3.95
CA CYS A 87 -4.83 7.80 -3.04
C CYS A 87 -4.34 7.96 -1.59
N TYR A 88 -3.02 8.06 -1.37
CA TYR A 88 -2.48 8.28 -0.04
C TYR A 88 -2.79 9.69 0.50
N GLU A 89 -2.81 10.70 -0.37
CA GLU A 89 -3.26 12.06 0.00
C GLU A 89 -4.72 12.05 0.49
N LEU A 90 -5.62 11.42 -0.28
CA LEU A 90 -7.04 11.30 0.06
C LEU A 90 -7.24 10.48 1.34
N TYR A 91 -6.52 9.38 1.50
CA TYR A 91 -6.52 8.56 2.71
C TYR A 91 -6.07 9.39 3.93
N GLY A 92 -4.96 10.13 3.81
CA GLY A 92 -4.47 10.99 4.90
C GLY A 92 -5.44 12.11 5.26
N TYR A 93 -6.16 12.67 4.29
CA TYR A 93 -7.26 13.60 4.54
C TYR A 93 -8.43 12.91 5.27
N ALA A 94 -8.85 11.74 4.79
CA ALA A 94 -9.94 10.96 5.37
C ALA A 94 -9.69 10.60 6.85
N VAL A 95 -8.46 10.18 7.19
CA VAL A 95 -8.05 9.92 8.58
C VAL A 95 -8.16 11.18 9.44
N LYS A 96 -7.66 12.32 8.96
CA LYS A 96 -7.75 13.60 9.69
C LYS A 96 -9.20 14.05 9.90
N VAL A 97 -10.10 13.80 8.96
CA VAL A 97 -11.53 14.09 9.11
C VAL A 97 -12.16 13.14 10.12
N GLN A 98 -11.88 11.83 10.03
CA GLN A 98 -12.37 10.82 10.99
C GLN A 98 -11.95 11.16 12.42
N ASP A 99 -10.69 11.55 12.62
CA ASP A 99 -10.13 11.88 13.93
C ASP A 99 -10.53 13.28 14.42
N GLY A 100 -11.28 14.05 13.62
CA GLY A 100 -11.74 15.39 13.95
C GLY A 100 -10.64 16.47 13.95
N ILE A 101 -9.46 16.16 13.40
CA ILE A 101 -8.36 17.12 13.17
C ILE A 101 -8.80 18.15 12.12
N ILE A 102 -9.47 17.68 11.06
CA ILE A 102 -10.11 18.52 10.04
C ILE A 102 -11.62 18.41 10.22
N LYS A 103 -12.32 19.55 10.20
CA LYS A 103 -13.78 19.60 10.21
C LYS A 103 -14.30 19.84 8.79
N ASP A 104 -14.79 18.78 8.17
CA ASP A 104 -15.41 18.84 6.85
C ASP A 104 -16.68 17.98 6.86
N GLU A 105 -17.84 18.64 6.96
CA GLU A 105 -19.14 17.96 7.01
C GLU A 105 -19.56 17.39 5.64
N ALA A 106 -18.88 17.80 4.55
CA ALA A 106 -19.15 17.30 3.20
C ALA A 106 -18.34 16.04 2.87
N PHE A 107 -17.39 15.65 3.72
CA PHE A 107 -16.53 14.49 3.53
C PHE A 107 -16.84 13.39 4.55
N LEU A 108 -17.30 12.23 4.07
CA LEU A 108 -17.60 11.07 4.92
C LEU A 108 -16.51 10.00 4.77
N PRO A 109 -15.54 9.90 5.72
CA PRO A 109 -14.57 8.82 5.72
C PRO A 109 -15.20 7.53 6.24
N VAL A 110 -15.08 6.45 5.46
CA VAL A 110 -15.41 5.09 5.89
C VAL A 110 -14.17 4.23 5.65
N ILE A 111 -13.43 3.92 6.71
CA ILE A 111 -12.13 3.26 6.63
C ILE A 111 -12.21 1.96 7.42
N TYR A 112 -11.91 0.85 6.75
CA TYR A 112 -11.73 -0.46 7.36
C TYR A 112 -10.30 -0.93 7.08
N GLU A 113 -9.50 -0.99 8.14
CA GLU A 113 -8.07 -1.30 8.04
C GLU A 113 -7.55 -1.95 9.32
N ALA A 114 -6.50 -2.75 9.16
CA ALA A 114 -5.63 -3.14 10.26
C ALA A 114 -4.54 -2.09 10.47
N LYS A 115 -4.03 -1.98 11.69
CA LYS A 115 -2.85 -1.18 12.03
C LYS A 115 -1.58 -2.00 11.77
N ALA A 116 -0.45 -1.32 11.62
CA ALA A 116 0.82 -1.98 11.29
C ALA A 116 1.31 -2.91 12.41
N GLU A 117 0.94 -2.58 13.65
CA GLU A 117 1.21 -3.32 14.88
C GLU A 117 0.20 -4.43 15.19
N ASP A 118 -0.92 -4.52 14.46
CA ASP A 118 -1.87 -5.61 14.64
C ASP A 118 -1.24 -6.95 14.19
N ASP A 119 -1.58 -8.04 14.87
CA ASP A 119 -1.24 -9.38 14.40
C ASP A 119 -2.03 -9.69 13.13
N TRP A 120 -1.35 -9.61 11.99
CA TRP A 120 -1.94 -9.82 10.66
C TRP A 120 -2.42 -11.26 10.43
N THR A 121 -2.01 -12.21 11.27
CA THR A 121 -2.42 -13.62 11.19
C THR A 121 -3.70 -13.93 11.98
N SER A 122 -4.17 -12.96 12.78
CA SER A 122 -5.34 -13.14 13.64
C SER A 122 -6.66 -12.88 12.89
N PRO A 123 -7.66 -13.77 13.02
CA PRO A 123 -9.01 -13.53 12.49
C PRO A 123 -9.64 -12.22 12.97
N ALA A 124 -9.35 -11.78 14.19
CA ALA A 124 -9.86 -10.51 14.72
C ALA A 124 -9.40 -9.31 13.89
N THR A 125 -8.13 -9.33 13.46
CA THR A 125 -7.55 -8.33 12.56
C THR A 125 -8.23 -8.37 11.19
N TRP A 126 -8.59 -9.56 10.70
CA TRP A 126 -9.27 -9.72 9.41
C TRP A 126 -10.66 -9.11 9.43
N TYR A 127 -11.46 -9.37 10.48
CA TYR A 127 -12.79 -8.76 10.62
C TYR A 127 -12.73 -7.23 10.81
N LYS A 128 -11.68 -6.73 11.47
CA LYS A 128 -11.44 -5.28 11.62
C LYS A 128 -11.22 -4.61 10.26
N ALA A 129 -10.42 -5.21 9.39
CA ALA A 129 -10.14 -4.68 8.06
C ALA A 129 -11.23 -5.00 7.02
N HIS A 130 -12.05 -6.02 7.26
CA HIS A 130 -13.00 -6.54 6.28
C HIS A 130 -14.38 -6.84 6.91
N PRO A 131 -15.27 -5.84 6.99
CA PRO A 131 -16.56 -5.97 7.69
C PRO A 131 -17.54 -6.96 7.05
N SER A 132 -17.33 -7.37 5.79
CA SER A 132 -18.15 -8.37 5.10
C SER A 132 -17.56 -9.79 5.13
N LEU A 133 -16.51 -10.01 5.92
CA LEU A 133 -15.94 -11.34 6.16
C LEU A 133 -16.99 -12.22 6.88
N GLY A 134 -17.13 -13.46 6.45
CA GLY A 134 -18.18 -14.37 6.90
C GLY A 134 -19.54 -14.17 6.22
N VAL A 135 -19.71 -13.11 5.43
CA VAL A 135 -20.96 -12.80 4.70
C VAL A 135 -20.78 -12.94 3.19
N SER A 136 -19.98 -12.06 2.59
CA SER A 136 -19.71 -12.03 1.15
C SER A 136 -18.37 -12.68 0.80
N VAL A 137 -17.41 -12.59 1.72
CA VAL A 137 -16.10 -13.25 1.61
C VAL A 137 -15.99 -14.32 2.69
N LYS A 138 -15.49 -15.50 2.33
CA LYS A 138 -15.40 -16.65 3.24
C LYS A 138 -14.16 -16.56 4.13
N GLU A 139 -14.30 -16.95 5.38
CA GLU A 139 -13.18 -17.04 6.32
C GLU A 139 -12.11 -18.03 5.85
N ASP A 140 -12.51 -19.17 5.28
CA ASP A 140 -11.57 -20.16 4.73
C ASP A 140 -10.66 -19.57 3.63
N TYR A 141 -11.16 -18.60 2.87
CA TYR A 141 -10.35 -17.90 1.87
C TYR A 141 -9.27 -17.05 2.55
N PHE A 142 -9.64 -16.26 3.56
CA PHE A 142 -8.67 -15.48 4.33
C PHE A 142 -7.63 -16.37 5.03
N ALA A 143 -8.06 -17.49 5.62
CA ALA A 143 -7.16 -18.44 6.25
C ALA A 143 -6.17 -19.04 5.25
N ALA A 144 -6.63 -19.43 4.05
CA ALA A 144 -5.76 -19.95 3.00
C ALA A 144 -4.76 -18.90 2.49
N GLU A 145 -5.21 -17.65 2.27
CA GLU A 145 -4.34 -16.55 1.84
C GLU A 145 -3.32 -16.16 2.91
N CYS A 146 -3.72 -16.19 4.19
CA CYS A 146 -2.82 -15.96 5.32
C CYS A 146 -1.76 -17.06 5.41
N ALA A 147 -2.16 -18.33 5.32
CA ALA A 147 -1.22 -19.46 5.33
C ALA A 147 -0.20 -19.36 4.19
N LYS A 148 -0.65 -18.95 2.99
CA LYS A 148 0.24 -18.69 1.85
C LYS A 148 1.20 -17.54 2.14
N ALA A 149 0.73 -16.45 2.72
CA ALA A 149 1.55 -15.30 3.10
C ALA A 149 2.63 -15.66 4.13
N GLN A 150 2.34 -16.54 5.08
CA GLN A 150 3.33 -17.01 6.06
C GLN A 150 4.48 -17.81 5.42
N GLN A 151 4.24 -18.44 4.28
CA GLN A 151 5.25 -19.24 3.57
C GLN A 151 6.03 -18.43 2.52
N LEU A 152 5.51 -17.29 2.10
CA LEU A 152 6.02 -16.50 0.97
C LEU A 152 6.22 -15.04 1.41
N PRO A 153 7.45 -14.64 1.78
CA PRO A 153 7.75 -13.26 2.21
C PRO A 153 7.28 -12.19 1.21
N ASP A 154 7.43 -12.45 -0.09
CA ASP A 154 6.96 -11.53 -1.15
C ASP A 154 5.44 -11.38 -1.17
N TYR A 155 4.71 -12.43 -0.78
CA TYR A 155 3.25 -12.42 -0.74
C TYR A 155 2.69 -11.81 0.55
N GLU A 156 3.45 -11.82 1.65
CA GLU A 156 3.04 -11.22 2.91
C GLU A 156 2.62 -9.75 2.74
N ASN A 157 3.45 -8.96 2.03
CA ASN A 157 3.12 -7.57 1.74
C ASN A 157 1.87 -7.43 0.87
N THR A 158 1.66 -8.36 -0.07
CA THR A 158 0.45 -8.38 -0.89
C THR A 158 -0.79 -8.68 -0.05
N PHE A 159 -0.72 -9.66 0.86
CA PHE A 159 -1.79 -9.99 1.79
C PHE A 159 -2.12 -8.81 2.71
N LYS A 160 -1.11 -8.26 3.40
CA LYS A 160 -1.27 -7.11 4.29
C LYS A 160 -1.88 -5.90 3.59
N ARG A 161 -1.46 -5.61 2.36
CA ARG A 161 -1.97 -4.49 1.58
C ARG A 161 -3.39 -4.72 1.07
N LEU A 162 -3.63 -5.83 0.36
CA LEU A 162 -4.88 -6.05 -0.37
C LEU A 162 -6.01 -6.61 0.49
N LEU A 163 -5.70 -7.38 1.54
CA LEU A 163 -6.72 -8.02 2.39
C LEU A 163 -6.90 -7.30 3.73
N LEU A 164 -5.86 -6.61 4.23
CA LEU A 164 -5.91 -5.91 5.52
C LEU A 164 -5.84 -4.38 5.40
N ASN A 165 -5.73 -3.82 4.19
CA ASN A 165 -5.57 -2.39 3.94
C ASN A 165 -4.41 -1.74 4.70
N ILE A 166 -3.35 -2.49 4.98
CA ILE A 166 -2.15 -1.94 5.60
C ILE A 166 -1.30 -1.26 4.52
N TRP A 167 -1.00 0.03 4.72
CA TRP A 167 -0.05 0.78 3.90
C TRP A 167 1.39 0.33 4.14
N ALA A 168 1.74 -0.83 3.59
CA ALA A 168 3.10 -1.36 3.63
C ALA A 168 4.07 -0.47 2.82
N GLU A 169 5.23 -0.19 3.40
CA GLU A 169 6.35 0.36 2.62
C GLU A 169 6.92 -0.73 1.72
N GLN A 170 7.37 -0.35 0.53
CA GLN A 170 8.02 -1.22 -0.44
C GLN A 170 9.43 -1.65 0.01
N ASN A 171 9.67 -1.83 1.31
CA ASN A 171 10.79 -2.60 1.81
C ASN A 171 10.31 -4.02 2.01
N THR A 172 10.40 -4.84 0.95
CA THR A 172 10.43 -6.29 1.12
C THR A 172 11.63 -6.58 2.01
N ARG A 173 11.38 -6.81 3.31
CA ARG A 173 12.43 -7.28 4.20
C ARG A 173 12.77 -8.69 3.72
N TRP A 174 13.94 -8.82 3.11
CA TRP A 174 14.45 -10.13 2.68
C TRP A 174 14.50 -11.10 3.87
N LEU A 175 14.90 -10.63 5.05
CA LEU A 175 14.98 -11.45 6.26
C LEU A 175 13.92 -11.01 7.30
N PRO A 176 13.04 -11.92 7.77
CA PRO A 176 12.14 -11.64 8.88
C PRO A 176 12.93 -11.27 10.15
N MET A 177 12.46 -10.27 10.91
CA MET A 177 13.16 -9.83 12.12
C MET A 177 13.20 -10.91 13.20
N GLU A 178 12.16 -11.74 13.31
CA GLU A 178 12.16 -12.86 14.26
C GLU A 178 13.27 -13.87 13.95
N THR A 179 13.52 -14.16 12.67
CA THR A 179 14.65 -15.01 12.24
C THR A 179 15.98 -14.33 12.51
N TRP A 180 16.07 -13.02 12.34
CA TRP A 180 17.27 -12.24 12.68
C TRP A 180 17.56 -12.25 14.19
N ASP A 181 16.54 -12.05 15.02
CA ASP A 181 16.66 -12.02 16.47
C ASP A 181 17.08 -13.40 17.03
N GLN A 182 16.68 -14.50 16.37
CA GLN A 182 17.14 -15.85 16.69
C GLN A 182 18.64 -16.06 16.42
N CYS A 183 19.31 -15.19 15.65
CA CYS A 183 20.74 -15.28 15.36
C CYS A 183 21.64 -14.55 16.38
N SER A 184 21.11 -14.10 17.52
CA SER A 184 21.86 -13.31 18.52
C SER A 184 22.69 -14.16 19.51
N GLU A 185 23.06 -15.39 19.15
CA GLU A 185 23.81 -16.29 20.03
C GLU A 185 25.28 -15.84 20.20
N GLU A 186 25.89 -16.17 21.34
CA GLU A 186 27.32 -15.92 21.55
C GLU A 186 28.18 -16.74 20.58
N LEU A 187 29.26 -16.13 20.09
CA LEU A 187 30.17 -16.81 19.18
C LEU A 187 30.93 -17.94 19.90
N PRO A 188 31.06 -19.14 19.28
CA PRO A 188 31.91 -20.20 19.81
C PRO A 188 33.40 -19.83 19.67
N ASP A 189 34.30 -20.69 20.18
CA ASP A 189 35.73 -20.53 19.91
C ASP A 189 36.01 -20.74 18.42
N LEU A 190 36.44 -19.66 17.74
CA LEU A 190 36.69 -19.65 16.29
C LEU A 190 38.12 -20.08 15.95
N THR A 191 38.96 -20.38 16.94
CA THR A 191 40.38 -20.68 16.75
C THR A 191 40.58 -21.97 15.95
N GLY A 192 41.35 -21.88 14.86
CA GLY A 192 41.69 -23.04 14.01
C GLY A 192 40.61 -23.46 13.01
N HIS A 193 39.46 -22.77 12.96
CA HIS A 193 38.42 -23.01 11.96
C HIS A 193 38.73 -22.32 10.62
N ILE A 194 38.15 -22.85 9.54
CA ILE A 194 38.23 -22.22 8.22
C ILE A 194 37.46 -20.91 8.27
N CYS A 195 38.07 -19.84 7.76
CA CYS A 195 37.50 -18.50 7.74
C CYS A 195 37.45 -17.95 6.31
N TYR A 196 36.30 -17.41 5.93
CA TYR A 196 36.11 -16.60 4.74
C TYR A 196 35.96 -15.14 5.15
N ALA A 197 36.43 -14.20 4.33
CA ALA A 197 36.38 -12.78 4.66
C ALA A 197 35.73 -12.01 3.51
N GLY A 198 34.72 -11.19 3.84
CA GLY A 198 34.10 -10.23 2.93
C GLY A 198 34.49 -8.82 3.34
N LEU A 199 34.91 -8.00 2.38
CA LEU A 199 35.25 -6.60 2.60
C LEU A 199 34.40 -5.73 1.67
N ASP A 200 33.60 -4.86 2.26
CA ASP A 200 32.82 -3.83 1.59
C ASP A 200 33.40 -2.44 1.92
N LEU A 201 33.91 -1.77 0.89
CA LEU A 201 34.64 -0.51 1.03
C LEU A 201 33.74 0.68 0.67
N ALA A 202 33.68 1.66 1.57
CA ALA A 202 33.02 2.94 1.36
C ALA A 202 34.03 4.09 1.33
N THR A 203 33.84 5.05 0.42
CA THR A 203 34.85 6.10 0.13
C THR A 203 34.61 7.45 0.82
N THR A 204 33.39 7.81 1.21
CA THR A 204 33.11 9.18 1.71
C THR A 204 32.11 9.25 2.86
N THR A 205 30.91 8.70 2.71
CA THR A 205 29.79 8.95 3.64
C THR A 205 29.08 7.70 4.17
N ASP A 206 29.44 6.51 3.70
CA ASP A 206 28.83 5.24 4.11
C ASP A 206 29.68 4.49 5.16
N ILE A 207 29.15 3.40 5.72
CA ILE A 207 29.88 2.51 6.65
C ILE A 207 30.65 1.50 5.81
N ALA A 208 31.94 1.34 6.05
CA ALA A 208 32.68 0.21 5.49
C ALA A 208 32.52 -1.01 6.41
N ALA A 209 32.35 -2.19 5.83
CA ALA A 209 32.15 -3.43 6.59
C ALA A 209 33.22 -4.46 6.23
N PHE A 210 33.80 -5.09 7.24
CA PHE A 210 34.65 -6.26 7.10
C PHE A 210 34.04 -7.39 7.91
N VAL A 211 33.61 -8.46 7.25
CA VAL A 211 32.88 -9.56 7.91
C VAL A 211 33.67 -10.85 7.72
N LEU A 212 33.97 -11.50 8.83
CA LEU A 212 34.55 -12.84 8.86
C LEU A 212 33.42 -13.87 9.00
N ALA A 213 33.45 -14.91 8.17
CA ALA A 213 32.46 -15.98 8.16
C ALA A 213 33.14 -17.34 8.43
N PHE A 214 32.69 -18.00 9.49
CA PHE A 214 33.21 -19.28 9.96
C PHE A 214 32.13 -20.36 9.81
N PRO A 215 32.17 -21.21 8.76
CA PRO A 215 31.30 -22.37 8.68
C PRO A 215 31.78 -23.45 9.66
N ILE A 216 30.98 -23.69 10.71
CA ILE A 216 31.22 -24.73 11.71
C ILE A 216 30.01 -25.66 11.68
N GLU A 217 30.23 -26.92 11.31
CA GLU A 217 29.18 -27.91 11.09
C GLU A 217 28.11 -27.42 10.08
N ASN A 218 26.87 -27.20 10.53
CA ASN A 218 25.75 -26.74 9.70
C ASN A 218 25.41 -25.25 9.91
N THR A 219 26.24 -24.50 10.65
CA THR A 219 26.00 -23.10 10.99
C THR A 219 27.14 -22.22 10.49
N VAL A 220 26.81 -21.03 9.99
CA VAL A 220 27.80 -20.02 9.61
C VAL A 220 27.79 -18.93 10.67
N HIS A 221 28.89 -18.83 11.43
CA HIS A 221 29.07 -17.78 12.42
C HIS A 221 29.71 -16.55 11.77
N LEU A 222 29.11 -15.38 11.97
CA LEU A 222 29.57 -14.12 11.40
C LEU A 222 30.19 -13.23 12.49
N LEU A 223 31.39 -12.74 12.24
CA LEU A 223 32.08 -11.76 13.07
C LEU A 223 32.28 -10.47 12.26
N PRO A 224 31.36 -9.49 12.40
CA PRO A 224 31.42 -8.24 11.63
C PRO A 224 32.24 -7.16 12.33
N PHE A 225 32.99 -6.40 11.55
CA PHE A 225 33.68 -5.18 11.94
C PHE A 225 33.18 -4.03 11.07
N PHE A 226 32.72 -2.95 11.71
CA PHE A 226 32.20 -1.78 11.02
C PHE A 226 33.12 -0.58 11.23
N PHE A 227 33.40 0.14 10.14
CA PHE A 227 34.29 1.29 10.13
C PHE A 227 33.56 2.52 9.63
N VAL A 228 33.76 3.64 10.33
CA VAL A 228 33.20 4.94 9.97
C VAL A 228 34.33 5.96 9.95
N PRO A 229 34.40 6.84 8.93
CA PRO A 229 35.36 7.94 8.92
C PRO A 229 35.15 8.87 10.12
N GLN A 230 36.23 9.20 10.83
CA GLN A 230 36.20 9.99 12.06
C GLN A 230 35.50 11.36 11.90
N GLU A 231 35.66 12.00 10.74
CA GLU A 231 35.03 13.29 10.43
C GLU A 231 33.49 13.20 10.26
N GLY A 232 32.97 12.02 9.92
CA GLY A 232 31.53 11.79 9.67
C GLY A 232 30.70 11.45 10.92
N ILE A 233 31.34 11.23 12.08
CA ILE A 233 30.65 10.76 13.30
C ILE A 233 29.68 11.83 13.84
N LYS A 234 30.11 13.10 13.94
CA LYS A 234 29.27 14.19 14.47
C LYS A 234 28.05 14.47 13.59
N TRP A 235 28.24 14.51 12.28
CA TRP A 235 27.17 14.81 11.32
C TRP A 235 26.11 13.69 11.26
N ARG A 236 26.51 12.42 11.43
CA ARG A 236 25.57 11.28 11.47
C ARG A 236 24.73 11.23 12.75
N SER A 237 25.32 11.47 13.92
CA SER A 237 24.54 11.50 15.18
C SER A 237 23.41 12.56 15.14
N GLU A 238 23.65 13.69 14.47
CA GLU A 238 22.65 14.76 14.29
C GLU A 238 21.58 14.40 13.24
N ARG A 239 21.95 13.71 12.15
CA ARG A 239 21.03 13.33 11.06
C ARG A 239 20.18 12.11 11.40
N ASP A 240 20.78 11.07 11.99
CA ASP A 240 20.17 9.75 12.14
C ASP A 240 19.52 9.55 13.54
N ARG A 241 19.58 10.57 14.42
CA ARG A 241 18.98 10.60 15.78
C ARG A 241 19.30 9.38 16.66
N VAL A 242 20.46 8.77 16.48
CA VAL A 242 20.94 7.70 17.36
C VAL A 242 21.85 8.33 18.42
N LEU A 243 21.36 8.39 19.66
CA LEU A 243 22.14 8.84 20.81
C LEU A 243 23.29 7.84 21.06
N GLY A 244 24.48 8.37 21.29
CA GLY A 244 25.70 7.61 21.60
C GLY A 244 25.73 7.04 23.01
#